data_AF-A0A8D8CFM4-F1
#
_entry.id   AF-A0A8D8CFM4-F1
#
_cell.length_a   1.000
_cell.length_b   1.000
_cell.length_c   1.000
_cell.angle_alpha   90.00
_cell.angle_beta   90.00
_cell.angle_gamma   90.00
#
_symmetry.space_group_name_H-M   'P 1'
#
loop_
_entity.id
_entity.type
_entity.pdbx_description
1 polymer ?
#
loop_
_entity_poly.entity_id
_entity_poly.type
_entity_poly.pdbx_seq_one_letter_code
_entity_poly.pdbx_strand_id
1 'polypeptide(L)'
;RFFESFGDLSTADAVMNNPKVKAHGKKVLDSFSNGMKHLDDLKGTFAALSELHCDKLHVDPENFKLLGNVLVVVLARNFGKEFTPVLQADFQKVVAGVANALAHRYH
;
A
#
# COMPACT_ATOMS: atom_id res chain seq x y z
N ARG A 1 15.32 -7.38 0.92
CA ARG A 1 14.74 -8.38 0.00
C ARG A 1 14.10 -7.73 -1.22
N PHE A 2 12.89 -7.15 -1.17
CA PHE A 2 12.23 -6.67 -2.41
C PHE A 2 12.83 -5.39 -3.04
N PHE A 3 13.59 -4.62 -2.27
CA PHE A 3 14.09 -3.30 -2.67
C PHE A 3 15.62 -3.21 -2.70
N GLU A 4 16.32 -4.31 -3.00
CA GLU A 4 17.79 -4.35 -3.01
C GLU A 4 18.41 -3.34 -3.98
N SER A 5 17.75 -3.03 -5.09
CA SER A 5 18.20 -2.03 -6.06
C SER A 5 18.00 -0.57 -5.61
N PHE A 6 17.40 -0.35 -4.42
CA PHE A 6 17.11 1.00 -3.93
C PHE A 6 18.31 1.65 -3.25
N GLY A 7 19.41 0.93 -3.05
CA GLY A 7 20.60 1.41 -2.38
C GLY A 7 20.53 1.20 -0.87
N ASP A 8 21.10 2.11 -0.09
CA ASP A 8 21.14 1.99 1.37
C ASP A 8 19.74 2.10 1.99
N LEU A 9 19.39 1.07 2.77
CA LEU A 9 18.18 0.92 3.56
C LEU A 9 18.50 0.34 4.95
N SER A 10 19.74 0.48 5.42
CA SER A 10 20.25 -0.17 6.63
C SER A 10 19.73 0.43 7.94
N THR A 11 19.31 1.69 7.92
CA THR A 11 18.78 2.42 9.09
C THR A 11 17.46 3.12 8.75
N ALA A 12 16.69 3.50 9.78
CA ALA A 12 15.45 4.25 9.59
C ALA A 12 15.70 5.57 8.84
N ASP A 13 16.73 6.33 9.21
CA ASP A 13 17.07 7.59 8.54
C ASP A 13 17.50 7.40 7.08
N ALA A 14 18.24 6.32 6.78
CA ALA A 14 18.58 5.96 5.41
C ALA A 14 17.31 5.67 4.59
N VAL A 15 16.38 4.86 5.13
CA VAL A 15 15.09 4.56 4.47
C VAL A 15 14.27 5.83 4.24
N MET A 16 14.11 6.66 5.27
CA MET A 16 13.27 7.86 5.23
C MET A 16 13.80 8.92 4.25
N ASN A 17 15.11 8.97 4.02
CA ASN A 17 15.73 9.93 3.12
C ASN A 17 16.04 9.37 1.72
N ASN A 18 15.85 8.07 1.50
CA ASN A 18 16.15 7.43 0.22
C ASN A 18 15.22 7.95 -0.91
N PRO A 19 15.76 8.54 -2.00
CA PRO A 19 14.95 9.11 -3.08
C PRO A 19 14.17 8.05 -3.86
N LYS A 20 14.69 6.82 -3.99
CA LYS A 20 13.99 5.72 -4.67
C LYS A 20 12.82 5.21 -3.84
N VAL A 21 12.96 5.16 -2.51
CA VAL A 21 11.85 4.85 -1.59
C VAL A 21 10.75 5.90 -1.73
N LYS A 22 11.09 7.20 -1.69
CA LYS A 22 10.12 8.29 -1.86
C LYS A 22 9.40 8.22 -3.22
N ALA A 23 10.15 8.00 -4.30
CA ALA A 23 9.58 7.88 -5.64
C ALA A 23 8.65 6.64 -5.77
N HIS A 24 9.03 5.52 -5.17
CA HIS A 24 8.20 4.32 -5.18
C HIS A 24 6.94 4.50 -4.32
N GLY A 25 7.07 5.08 -3.12
CA GLY A 25 5.94 5.42 -2.26
C GLY A 25 4.91 6.30 -2.97
N LYS A 26 5.37 7.26 -3.79
CA LYS A 26 4.48 8.05 -4.64
C LYS A 26 3.69 7.17 -5.62
N LYS A 27 4.34 6.25 -6.34
CA LYS A 27 3.66 5.34 -7.29
C LYS A 27 2.62 4.45 -6.60
N VAL A 28 2.92 3.98 -5.38
CA VAL A 28 1.99 3.20 -4.56
C VAL A 28 0.76 4.04 -4.21
N LEU A 29 0.96 5.27 -3.72
CA LEU A 29 -0.14 6.18 -3.35
C LEU A 29 -0.95 6.66 -4.57
N ASP A 30 -0.32 6.87 -5.72
CA ASP A 30 -1.01 7.20 -6.96
C ASP A 30 -1.96 6.05 -7.36
N SER A 31 -1.48 4.80 -7.28
CA SER A 31 -2.28 3.59 -7.57
C SER A 31 -3.41 3.39 -6.56
N PHE A 32 -3.14 3.61 -5.27
CA PHE A 32 -4.15 3.58 -4.21
C PHE A 32 -5.24 4.63 -4.45
N SER A 33 -4.83 5.85 -4.82
CA SER A 33 -5.76 6.94 -5.16
C SER A 33 -6.60 6.64 -6.39
N ASN A 34 -6.07 5.88 -7.35
CA ASN A 34 -6.87 5.35 -8.45
C ASN A 34 -7.92 4.35 -7.96
N GLY A 35 -7.53 3.42 -7.08
CA GLY A 35 -8.47 2.49 -6.43
C GLY A 35 -9.62 3.18 -5.70
N MET A 36 -9.35 4.30 -5.03
CA MET A 36 -10.37 5.12 -4.36
C MET A 36 -11.43 5.69 -5.30
N LYS A 37 -11.12 5.83 -6.60
CA LYS A 37 -12.08 6.28 -7.63
C LYS A 37 -12.92 5.14 -8.20
N HIS A 38 -12.59 3.90 -7.87
CA HIS A 38 -13.17 2.67 -8.39
C HIS A 38 -13.44 1.66 -7.25
N LEU A 39 -14.00 2.15 -6.14
CA LEU A 39 -14.25 1.33 -4.94
C LEU A 39 -15.21 0.16 -5.19
N ASP A 40 -16.08 0.29 -6.20
CA ASP A 40 -17.00 -0.74 -6.69
C ASP A 40 -16.32 -1.82 -7.54
N ASP A 41 -15.16 -1.51 -8.16
CA ASP A 41 -14.36 -2.46 -8.95
C ASP A 41 -12.86 -2.43 -8.59
N LEU A 42 -12.55 -2.69 -7.32
CA LEU A 42 -11.16 -2.80 -6.88
C LEU A 42 -10.44 -3.97 -7.57
N LYS A 43 -11.13 -5.09 -7.81
CA LYS A 43 -10.52 -6.27 -8.42
C LYS A 43 -10.09 -6.02 -9.86
N GLY A 44 -10.94 -5.40 -10.69
CA GLY A 44 -10.57 -5.00 -12.04
C GLY A 44 -9.45 -3.97 -12.03
N THR A 45 -9.58 -2.95 -11.17
CA THR A 45 -8.59 -1.86 -11.04
C THR A 45 -7.19 -2.35 -10.67
N PHE A 46 -7.09 -3.32 -9.76
CA PHE A 46 -5.80 -3.84 -9.27
C PHE A 46 -5.34 -5.12 -9.96
N ALA A 47 -6.05 -5.65 -10.96
CA ALA A 47 -5.75 -6.94 -11.59
C ALA A 47 -4.31 -7.05 -12.10
N ALA A 48 -3.84 -6.07 -12.86
CA ALA A 48 -2.48 -6.06 -13.40
C ALA A 48 -1.40 -5.95 -12.30
N LEU A 49 -1.70 -5.23 -11.22
CA LEU A 49 -0.80 -5.14 -10.07
C LEU A 49 -0.79 -6.44 -9.27
N SER A 50 -1.93 -7.13 -9.15
CA SER A 50 -2.02 -8.43 -8.50
C SER A 50 -1.12 -9.46 -9.19
N GLU A 51 -1.20 -9.56 -10.52
CA GLU A 51 -0.34 -10.45 -11.32
C GLU A 51 1.13 -10.08 -11.20
N LEU A 52 1.46 -8.79 -11.28
CA LEU A 52 2.85 -8.34 -11.12
C LEU A 52 3.43 -8.76 -9.77
N HIS A 53 2.69 -8.54 -8.69
CA HIS A 53 3.16 -8.84 -7.33
C HIS A 53 3.22 -10.34 -7.04
N CYS A 54 2.34 -11.14 -7.65
CA CYS A 54 2.34 -12.59 -7.58
C CYS A 54 3.49 -13.19 -8.42
N ASP A 55 3.45 -12.98 -9.74
CA ASP A 55 4.21 -13.76 -10.72
C ASP A 55 5.65 -13.30 -10.88
N LYS A 56 5.92 -12.03 -10.62
CA LYS A 56 7.24 -11.42 -10.85
C LYS A 56 7.93 -11.01 -9.57
N LEU A 57 7.20 -10.39 -8.64
CA LEU A 57 7.80 -9.87 -7.42
C LEU A 57 7.75 -10.87 -6.27
N HIS A 58 6.88 -11.88 -6.36
CA HIS A 58 6.68 -12.92 -5.34
C HIS A 58 6.49 -12.33 -3.93
N VAL A 59 5.67 -11.28 -3.83
CA VAL A 59 5.36 -10.61 -2.57
C VAL A 59 4.27 -11.41 -1.87
N ASP A 60 4.53 -11.86 -0.64
CA ASP A 60 3.52 -12.55 0.17
C ASP A 60 2.28 -11.63 0.39
N PRO A 61 1.05 -12.11 0.11
CA PRO A 61 -0.19 -11.35 0.29
C PRO A 61 -0.37 -10.68 1.65
N GLU A 62 0.16 -11.27 2.73
CA GLU A 62 0.06 -10.68 4.07
C GLU A 62 0.78 -9.32 4.17
N ASN A 63 1.78 -9.07 3.32
CA ASN A 63 2.47 -7.78 3.27
C ASN A 63 1.57 -6.65 2.76
N PHE A 64 0.51 -6.94 1.98
CA PHE A 64 -0.44 -5.91 1.57
C PHE A 64 -1.26 -5.39 2.76
N LYS A 65 -1.69 -6.30 3.64
CA LYS A 65 -2.38 -5.93 4.88
C LYS A 65 -1.46 -5.14 5.80
N LEU A 66 -0.20 -5.54 5.91
CA LEU A 66 0.82 -4.81 6.68
C LEU A 66 0.96 -3.36 6.18
N LEU A 67 1.14 -3.16 4.87
CA LEU A 67 1.28 -1.82 4.30
C LEU A 67 0.00 -1.00 4.46
N GLY A 68 -1.17 -1.61 4.29
CA GLY A 68 -2.47 -0.97 4.54
C GLY A 68 -2.61 -0.46 5.97
N ASN A 69 -2.22 -1.26 6.97
CA ASN A 69 -2.23 -0.86 8.37
C ASN A 69 -1.25 0.28 8.66
N VAL A 70 -0.05 0.24 8.07
CA VAL A 70 0.92 1.35 8.18
C VAL A 70 0.33 2.65 7.61
N LEU A 71 -0.38 2.59 6.48
CA LEU A 71 -1.03 3.77 5.91
C LEU A 71 -2.09 4.36 6.84
N VAL A 72 -2.93 3.52 7.47
CA VAL A 72 -3.91 3.98 8.47
C VAL A 72 -3.23 4.67 9.66
N VAL A 73 -2.11 4.12 10.14
CA VAL A 73 -1.32 4.74 11.23
C VAL A 73 -0.73 6.09 10.80
N VAL A 74 -0.21 6.20 9.58
CA VAL A 74 0.33 7.46 9.05
C VAL A 74 -0.78 8.52 8.92
N LEU A 75 -1.96 8.13 8.44
CA LEU A 75 -3.12 9.04 8.37
C LEU A 75 -3.54 9.52 9.76
N ALA A 76 -3.66 8.60 10.74
CA ALA A 76 -3.98 8.95 12.12
C ALA A 76 -2.96 9.94 12.71
N ARG A 77 -1.66 9.72 12.47
CA ARG A 77 -0.60 10.63 12.93
C ARG A 77 -0.68 12.00 12.25
N ASN A 78 -0.97 12.04 10.94
CA ASN A 78 -0.97 13.28 10.16
C ASN A 78 -2.18 14.17 10.47
N PHE A 79 -3.36 13.58 10.63
CA PHE A 79 -4.62 14.30 10.85
C PHE A 79 -4.98 14.44 12.34
N GLY A 80 -4.32 13.70 13.23
CA GLY A 80 -4.53 13.78 14.67
C GLY A 80 -6.01 13.57 15.05
N LYS A 81 -6.60 14.56 15.71
CA LYS A 81 -8.01 14.49 16.17
C LYS A 81 -9.04 14.50 15.03
N GLU A 82 -8.66 14.94 13.84
CA GLU A 82 -9.54 14.92 12.67
C GLU A 82 -9.71 13.50 12.12
N PHE A 83 -8.77 12.59 12.38
CA PHE A 83 -8.90 11.17 12.05
C PHE A 83 -9.73 10.45 13.10
N THR A 84 -11.02 10.77 13.11
CA THR A 84 -11.99 10.21 14.06
C THR A 84 -12.05 8.68 13.97
N PRO A 85 -12.53 7.98 15.02
CA PRO A 85 -12.71 6.53 14.98
C PRO A 85 -13.57 6.04 13.80
N VAL A 86 -14.56 6.84 13.37
CA VAL A 86 -15.40 6.55 12.20
C VAL A 86 -14.55 6.63 10.93
N LEU A 87 -13.78 7.70 10.76
CA LEU A 87 -12.90 7.86 9.60
C LEU A 87 -11.83 6.77 9.54
N GLN A 88 -11.28 6.39 10.69
CA GLN A 88 -10.37 5.24 10.81
C GLN A 88 -11.04 3.94 10.35
N ALA A 89 -12.27 3.65 10.80
CA ALA A 89 -12.99 2.44 10.41
C ALA A 89 -13.28 2.40 8.90
N ASP A 90 -13.60 3.54 8.29
CA ASP A 90 -13.84 3.62 6.85
C ASP A 90 -12.55 3.43 6.04
N PHE A 91 -11.43 4.05 6.45
CA PHE A 91 -10.13 3.79 5.83
C PHE A 91 -9.65 2.36 6.04
N GLN A 92 -9.97 1.72 7.17
CA GLN A 92 -9.69 0.31 7.41
C GLN A 92 -10.41 -0.59 6.40
N LYS A 93 -11.68 -0.31 6.07
CA LYS A 93 -12.41 -1.05 5.02
C LYS A 93 -11.75 -0.88 3.66
N VAL A 94 -11.33 0.34 3.31
CA VAL A 94 -10.65 0.63 2.05
C VAL A 94 -9.35 -0.16 1.93
N VAL A 95 -8.45 -0.06 2.91
CA VAL A 95 -7.14 -0.73 2.82
C VAL A 95 -7.28 -2.26 2.83
N ALA A 96 -8.29 -2.80 3.52
CA ALA A 96 -8.63 -4.22 3.45
C ALA A 96 -9.14 -4.62 2.06
N GLY A 97 -10.01 -3.81 1.45
CA GLY A 97 -10.49 -4.03 0.08
C GLY A 97 -9.36 -4.03 -0.95
N VAL A 98 -8.44 -3.07 -0.85
CA VAL A 98 -7.26 -2.97 -1.72
C VAL A 98 -6.33 -4.18 -1.52
N ALA A 99 -6.07 -4.58 -0.27
CA ALA A 99 -5.25 -5.76 0.01
C ALA A 99 -5.87 -7.04 -0.58
N ASN A 100 -7.19 -7.22 -0.43
CA ASN A 100 -7.91 -8.35 -1.02
C ASN A 100 -7.86 -8.33 -2.55
N ALA A 101 -7.97 -7.16 -3.17
CA ALA A 101 -7.89 -7.02 -4.62
C ALA A 101 -6.48 -7.32 -5.15
N LEU A 102 -5.43 -6.83 -4.47
CA LEU A 102 -4.04 -7.13 -4.80
C LEU A 102 -3.70 -8.61 -4.62
N ALA A 103 -4.33 -9.30 -3.68
CA ALA A 103 -4.14 -10.74 -3.47
C ALA A 103 -5.00 -11.62 -4.40
N HIS A 104 -5.88 -11.05 -5.24
CA HIS A 104 -6.93 -11.83 -5.88
C HIS A 104 -6.44 -12.82 -6.96
N ARG A 105 -5.36 -12.51 -7.68
CA ARG A 105 -4.79 -13.36 -8.74
C ARG A 105 -3.57 -14.17 -8.26
N TYR A 106 -3.43 -14.36 -6.96
CA TYR A 106 -2.42 -15.25 -6.41
C TYR A 106 -2.84 -16.70 -6.59
N HIS A 107 -1.90 -17.56 -7.01
CA HIS A 107 -2.11 -18.98 -7.28
C HIS A 107 -1.15 -19.86 -6.47
#